data_AF-A0A1E8VZX1-F1
#
_entry.id   AF-A0A1E8VZX1-F1
#
_cell.length_a   1.000
_cell.length_b   1.000
_cell.length_c   1.000
_cell.angle_alpha   90.00
_cell.angle_beta   90.00
_cell.angle_gamma   90.00
#
_symmetry.space_group_name_H-M   'P 1'
#
loop_
_entity.id
_entity.type
_entity.pdbx_description
1 polymer ?
#
loop_
_entity_poly.entity_id
_entity_poly.type
_entity_poly.pdbx_seq_one_letter_code
_entity_poly.pdbx_strand_id
1 'polypeptide(L)'
;MTLHPKLPLHYVHGVPWCVALGVVDYLRDAGLERAGVFWPHDIDRGDGELLTMTVSGGADEEGMYVTLRVQGEAPGMDVGALDAAVRRRVDAWERAVSEGRCAAGPLASFLSELFDRMTLMGADVDVLYPNGRPFDRGSLAGLDVWGRATVRCADGSELQIAPEQARLRRAR
;
A
#
# COMPACT_ATOMS: atom_id res chain seq x y z
N MET A 1 10.27 4.06 -10.63
CA MET A 1 9.49 4.24 -11.86
C MET A 1 8.66 5.52 -11.75
N THR A 2 8.28 6.10 -12.89
CA THR A 2 7.36 7.24 -12.96
C THR A 2 6.09 6.82 -13.67
N LEU A 3 4.94 7.19 -13.11
CA LEU A 3 3.61 6.93 -13.65
C LEU A 3 2.89 8.26 -13.91
N HIS A 4 2.13 8.33 -15.00
CA HIS A 4 1.22 9.45 -15.31
C HIS A 4 -0.23 8.94 -15.26
N PRO A 5 -0.76 8.69 -14.05
CA PRO A 5 -2.05 8.04 -13.92
C PRO A 5 -3.18 8.95 -14.40
N LYS A 6 -4.06 8.39 -15.24
CA LYS A 6 -5.21 9.08 -15.85
C LYS A 6 -6.40 9.07 -14.91
N LEU A 7 -6.21 9.67 -13.74
CA LEU A 7 -7.17 9.67 -12.64
C LEU A 7 -7.56 11.09 -12.24
N PRO A 8 -8.81 11.31 -11.80
CA PRO A 8 -9.16 12.53 -11.09
C PRO A 8 -8.24 12.74 -9.87
N LEU A 9 -7.86 13.98 -9.58
CA LEU A 9 -6.85 14.30 -8.56
C LEU A 9 -7.12 13.67 -7.18
N HIS A 10 -8.39 13.57 -6.78
CA HIS A 10 -8.77 12.99 -5.48
C HIS A 10 -8.50 11.47 -5.39
N TYR A 11 -8.24 10.78 -6.50
CA TYR A 11 -7.85 9.37 -6.51
C TYR A 11 -6.35 9.15 -6.37
N VAL A 12 -5.51 10.17 -6.54
CA VAL A 12 -4.04 10.01 -6.66
C VAL A 12 -3.40 9.36 -5.43
N HIS A 13 -3.93 9.59 -4.23
CA HIS A 13 -3.43 8.95 -3.01
C HIS A 13 -3.70 7.43 -2.95
N GLY A 14 -4.51 6.88 -3.87
CA GLY A 14 -4.68 5.45 -4.10
C GLY A 14 -3.53 4.80 -4.90
N VAL A 15 -2.73 5.60 -5.61
CA VAL A 15 -1.61 5.10 -6.45
C VAL A 15 -0.61 4.26 -5.65
N PRO A 16 -0.12 4.68 -4.47
CA PRO A 16 0.82 3.85 -3.69
C PRO A 16 0.27 2.46 -3.37
N TRP A 17 -1.02 2.37 -3.02
CA TRP A 17 -1.68 1.12 -2.67
C TRP A 17 -1.82 0.18 -3.86
N CYS A 18 -2.23 0.74 -5.00
CA CYS A 18 -2.33 0.01 -6.26
C CYS A 18 -0.94 -0.51 -6.70
N VAL A 19 0.09 0.33 -6.60
CA VAL A 19 1.46 -0.06 -6.91
C VAL A 19 1.98 -1.14 -5.97
N ALA A 20 1.76 -1.02 -4.66
CA ALA A 20 2.14 -2.04 -3.69
C ALA A 20 1.55 -3.42 -4.04
N LEU A 21 0.27 -3.46 -4.44
CA LEU A 21 -0.36 -4.70 -4.91
C LEU A 21 0.26 -5.23 -6.21
N GLY A 22 0.65 -4.37 -7.15
CA GLY A 22 1.38 -4.77 -8.35
C GLY A 22 2.76 -5.35 -8.05
N VAL A 23 3.47 -4.82 -7.05
CA VAL A 23 4.73 -5.40 -6.55
C VAL A 23 4.46 -6.76 -5.90
N VAL A 24 3.40 -6.88 -5.09
CA VAL A 24 3.00 -8.16 -4.47
C VAL A 24 2.62 -9.21 -5.51
N ASP A 25 1.88 -8.82 -6.57
CA ASP A 25 1.57 -9.71 -7.69
C ASP A 25 2.86 -10.27 -8.30
N TYR A 26 3.82 -9.40 -8.63
CA TYR A 26 5.12 -9.81 -9.17
C TYR A 26 5.87 -10.78 -8.24
N LEU A 27 5.95 -10.48 -6.93
CA LEU A 27 6.66 -11.34 -5.98
C LEU A 27 6.00 -12.72 -5.83
N ARG A 28 4.67 -12.77 -5.82
CA ARG A 28 3.92 -14.03 -5.74
C ARG A 28 4.11 -14.87 -7.01
N ASP A 29 4.08 -14.23 -8.18
CA ASP A 29 4.38 -14.89 -9.46
C ASP A 29 5.82 -15.45 -9.50
N ALA A 30 6.74 -14.80 -8.77
CA ALA A 30 8.11 -15.26 -8.58
C ALA A 30 8.28 -16.32 -7.46
N GLY A 31 7.19 -16.79 -6.84
CA GLY A 31 7.19 -17.87 -5.83
C GLY A 31 7.22 -17.41 -4.38
N LEU A 32 7.20 -16.11 -4.10
CA LEU A 32 7.06 -15.58 -2.74
C LEU A 32 5.58 -15.50 -2.35
N GLU A 33 4.93 -16.66 -2.16
CA GLU A 33 3.48 -16.78 -1.94
C GLU A 33 2.97 -15.97 -0.74
N ARG A 34 3.83 -15.81 0.29
CA ARG A 34 3.52 -15.06 1.51
C ARG A 34 3.71 -13.55 1.38
N ALA A 35 4.18 -13.06 0.22
CA ALA A 35 4.33 -11.64 -0.01
C ALA A 35 2.99 -10.91 0.14
N GLY A 36 3.03 -9.71 0.70
CA GLY A 36 1.84 -8.89 0.94
C GLY A 36 2.18 -7.43 1.20
N VAL A 37 1.13 -6.63 1.37
CA VAL A 37 1.26 -5.20 1.67
C VAL A 37 1.47 -5.02 3.17
N PHE A 38 2.49 -4.26 3.52
CA PHE A 38 2.78 -3.81 4.87
C PHE A 38 2.32 -2.37 5.01
N TRP A 39 1.37 -2.11 5.89
CA TRP A 39 0.77 -0.78 6.02
C TRP A 39 1.83 0.31 6.30
N PRO A 40 1.80 1.46 5.60
CA PRO A 40 0.75 1.85 4.67
C PRO A 40 0.93 1.28 3.25
N HIS A 41 2.13 1.16 2.72
CA HIS A 41 2.31 0.66 1.35
C HIS A 41 3.72 0.11 1.10
N ASP A 42 4.40 -0.27 2.17
CA ASP A 42 5.61 -1.08 2.08
C ASP A 42 5.22 -2.51 1.70
N ILE A 43 6.21 -3.34 1.37
CA ILE A 43 5.97 -4.72 0.93
C ILE A 43 6.70 -5.65 1.88
N ASP A 44 5.94 -6.53 2.53
CA ASP A 44 6.47 -7.68 3.25
C ASP A 44 6.68 -8.81 2.24
N ARG A 45 7.92 -9.24 2.06
CA ARG A 45 8.27 -10.32 1.12
C ARG A 45 7.86 -11.70 1.64
N GLY A 46 7.46 -11.81 2.91
CA GLY A 46 7.02 -13.04 3.55
C GLY A 46 8.16 -13.95 4.03
N ASP A 47 9.41 -13.57 3.76
CA ASP A 47 10.65 -14.21 4.21
C ASP A 47 11.34 -13.44 5.36
N GLY A 48 10.70 -12.38 5.87
CA GLY A 48 11.23 -11.51 6.93
C GLY A 48 11.82 -10.20 6.41
N GLU A 49 11.99 -10.05 5.10
CA GLU A 49 12.46 -8.81 4.48
C GLU A 49 11.31 -7.86 4.12
N LEU A 50 11.56 -6.57 4.33
CA LEU A 50 10.66 -5.49 3.94
C LEU A 50 11.27 -4.71 2.77
N LEU A 51 10.46 -4.45 1.74
CA LEU A 51 10.78 -3.46 0.73
C LEU A 51 10.05 -2.16 1.08
N THR A 52 10.80 -1.11 1.32
CA THR A 52 10.26 0.22 1.62
C THR A 52 9.90 0.94 0.33
N MET A 53 8.69 1.46 0.26
CA MET A 53 8.24 2.25 -0.87
C MET A 53 8.17 3.74 -0.50
N THR A 54 8.82 4.57 -1.30
CA THR A 54 8.71 6.03 -1.24
C THR A 54 7.95 6.54 -2.44
N VAL A 55 6.99 7.43 -2.20
CA VAL A 55 6.16 8.04 -3.24
C VAL A 55 6.37 9.54 -3.25
N SER A 56 6.45 10.13 -4.43
CA SER A 56 6.52 11.59 -4.62
C SER A 56 5.64 12.00 -5.79
N GLY A 57 4.73 12.93 -5.56
CA GLY A 57 3.92 13.53 -6.61
C GLY A 57 4.63 14.76 -7.21
N GLY A 58 4.38 15.01 -8.49
CA GLY A 58 4.83 16.21 -9.18
C GLY A 58 3.92 16.53 -10.35
N ALA A 59 4.23 17.61 -11.05
CA ALA A 59 3.59 17.96 -12.31
C ALA A 59 4.64 18.43 -13.30
N ASP A 60 4.45 18.10 -14.57
CA ASP A 60 5.24 18.53 -15.71
C ASP A 60 4.33 18.94 -16.88
N GLU A 61 4.89 19.07 -18.08
CA GLU A 61 4.16 19.44 -19.29
C GLU A 61 3.11 18.39 -19.70
N GLU A 62 3.26 17.13 -19.30
CA GLU A 62 2.31 16.03 -19.55
C GLU A 62 1.22 15.92 -18.46
N GLY A 63 1.32 16.76 -17.42
CA GLY A 63 0.37 16.83 -16.32
C GLY A 63 0.94 16.26 -15.02
N MET A 64 0.06 15.71 -14.19
CA MET A 64 0.46 15.17 -12.88
C MET A 64 1.13 13.81 -13.04
N TYR A 65 2.25 13.62 -12.36
CA TYR A 65 2.97 12.36 -12.29
C TYR A 65 3.20 11.92 -10.84
N VAL A 66 3.42 10.62 -10.68
CA VAL A 66 3.82 9.99 -9.42
C VAL A 66 5.11 9.21 -9.65
N THR A 67 6.16 9.57 -8.90
CA THR A 67 7.43 8.86 -8.85
C THR A 67 7.42 7.89 -7.66
N LEU A 68 7.73 6.63 -7.94
CA LEU A 68 7.77 5.55 -6.96
C LEU A 68 9.18 4.97 -6.91
N ARG A 69 9.71 4.82 -5.70
CA ARG A 69 10.97 4.15 -5.42
C ARG A 69 10.73 3.03 -4.43
N VAL A 70 11.09 1.80 -4.81
CA VAL A 70 11.11 0.65 -3.92
C VAL A 70 12.56 0.39 -3.54
N GLN A 71 12.84 0.25 -2.25
CA GLN A 71 14.18 0.03 -1.69
C GLN A 71 14.17 -1.21 -0.81
N GLY A 72 15.21 -2.02 -0.89
CA GLY A 72 15.40 -3.23 -0.09
C GLY A 72 16.23 -4.25 -0.85
N GLU A 73 16.58 -5.35 -0.18
CA GLU A 73 17.27 -6.45 -0.84
C GLU A 73 16.26 -7.32 -1.59
N ALA A 74 16.49 -7.52 -2.89
CA ALA A 74 15.71 -8.43 -3.72
C ALA A 74 16.60 -9.03 -4.83
N PRO A 75 17.47 -10.00 -4.49
CA PRO A 75 18.38 -10.60 -5.46
C PRO A 75 17.61 -11.25 -6.62
N GLY A 76 18.08 -11.02 -7.85
CA GLY A 76 17.50 -11.63 -9.05
C GLY A 76 16.15 -11.06 -9.50
N MET A 77 15.73 -9.91 -8.96
CA MET A 77 14.51 -9.23 -9.39
C MET A 77 14.62 -8.72 -10.83
N ASP A 78 13.71 -9.18 -11.68
CA ASP A 78 13.50 -8.66 -13.04
C ASP A 78 12.71 -7.35 -12.95
N VAL A 79 13.42 -6.24 -13.15
CA VAL A 79 12.86 -4.89 -13.10
C VAL A 79 11.82 -4.66 -14.21
N GLY A 80 11.99 -5.27 -15.39
CA GLY A 80 11.06 -5.13 -16.51
C GLY A 80 9.74 -5.84 -16.24
N ALA A 81 9.81 -7.07 -15.71
CA ALA A 81 8.63 -7.82 -15.29
C ALA A 81 7.90 -7.14 -14.11
N LEU A 82 8.64 -6.56 -13.16
CA LEU A 82 8.07 -5.77 -12.08
C LEU A 82 7.34 -4.52 -12.59
N ASP A 83 7.97 -3.73 -13.48
CA ASP A 83 7.34 -2.54 -14.07
C ASP A 83 6.06 -2.91 -14.84
N ALA A 84 6.10 -4.00 -15.62
CA ALA A 84 4.93 -4.52 -16.33
C ALA A 84 3.79 -4.94 -15.38
N ALA A 85 4.11 -5.59 -14.25
CA ALA A 85 3.13 -5.99 -13.25
C ALA A 85 2.45 -4.78 -12.60
N VAL A 86 3.24 -3.77 -12.23
CA VAL A 86 2.73 -2.52 -11.65
C VAL A 86 1.85 -1.76 -12.64
N ARG A 87 2.29 -1.61 -13.90
CA ARG A 87 1.50 -0.91 -14.94
C ARG A 87 0.18 -1.61 -15.22
N ARG A 88 0.19 -2.93 -15.37
CA ARG A 88 -1.04 -3.73 -15.53
C ARG A 88 -2.04 -3.47 -14.41
N ARG A 89 -1.55 -3.36 -13.17
CA ARG A 89 -2.37 -3.08 -11.99
C ARG A 89 -2.97 -1.68 -12.04
N VAL A 90 -2.17 -0.67 -12.37
CA VAL A 90 -2.62 0.72 -12.51
C VAL A 90 -3.65 0.85 -13.63
N ASP A 91 -3.40 0.26 -14.81
CA ASP A 91 -4.33 0.27 -15.94
C ASP A 91 -5.69 -0.36 -15.57
N ALA A 92 -5.67 -1.48 -14.84
CA ALA A 92 -6.90 -2.14 -14.37
C ALA A 92 -7.68 -1.25 -13.39
N TRP A 93 -6.97 -0.53 -12.52
CA TRP A 93 -7.58 0.40 -11.58
C TRP A 93 -8.14 1.64 -12.27
N GLU A 94 -7.43 2.23 -13.23
CA GLU A 94 -7.93 3.33 -14.05
C GLU A 94 -9.23 2.97 -14.77
N ARG A 95 -9.30 1.77 -15.34
CA ARG A 95 -10.54 1.22 -15.92
C ARG A 95 -11.63 1.08 -14.87
N ALA A 96 -11.33 0.58 -13.67
CA ALA A 96 -12.31 0.47 -12.60
C ALA A 96 -12.87 1.84 -12.17
N VAL A 97 -12.01 2.87 -12.12
CA VAL A 97 -12.43 4.25 -11.83
C VAL A 97 -13.33 4.79 -12.93
N SER A 98 -12.98 4.61 -14.21
CA SER A 98 -13.80 5.10 -15.34
C SER A 98 -15.15 4.38 -15.45
N GLU A 99 -15.23 3.13 -15.01
CA GLU A 99 -16.47 2.35 -14.88
C GLU A 99 -17.30 2.72 -13.64
N GLY A 100 -16.85 3.67 -12.81
CA GLY A 100 -17.54 4.10 -11.59
C GLY A 100 -17.45 3.13 -10.41
N ARG A 101 -16.63 2.07 -10.50
CA ARG A 101 -16.47 1.05 -9.43
C ARG A 101 -15.69 1.56 -8.21
N CYS A 102 -15.17 2.79 -8.26
CA CYS A 102 -14.49 3.44 -7.15
C CYS A 102 -15.31 4.56 -6.48
N ALA A 103 -16.63 4.61 -6.69
CA ALA A 103 -17.48 5.71 -6.20
C ALA A 103 -17.39 5.94 -4.67
N ALA A 104 -17.12 4.91 -3.88
CA ALA A 104 -16.97 5.02 -2.42
C ALA A 104 -15.61 5.61 -1.98
N GLY A 105 -14.59 5.53 -2.83
CA GLY A 105 -13.24 5.99 -2.53
C GLY A 105 -12.18 5.26 -3.37
N PRO A 106 -10.92 5.70 -3.32
CA PRO A 106 -9.89 5.24 -4.27
C PRO A 106 -9.54 3.77 -4.18
N LEU A 107 -9.60 3.21 -2.99
CA LEU A 107 -9.28 1.80 -2.79
C LEU A 107 -10.48 0.89 -3.06
N ALA A 108 -11.69 1.44 -3.26
CA ALA A 108 -12.94 0.66 -3.20
C ALA A 108 -12.96 -0.54 -4.17
N SER A 109 -12.39 -0.41 -5.38
CA SER A 109 -12.36 -1.51 -6.36
C SER A 109 -11.40 -2.66 -6.02
N PHE A 110 -10.46 -2.45 -5.11
CA PHE A 110 -9.46 -3.45 -4.70
C PHE A 110 -9.31 -3.57 -3.18
N LEU A 111 -10.19 -2.97 -2.38
CA LEU A 111 -10.07 -2.92 -0.91
C LEU A 111 -10.15 -4.33 -0.30
N SER A 112 -11.05 -5.18 -0.80
CA SER A 112 -11.16 -6.56 -0.32
C SER A 112 -9.86 -7.33 -0.54
N GLU A 113 -9.27 -7.21 -1.73
CA GLU A 113 -8.01 -7.88 -2.04
C GLU A 113 -6.85 -7.29 -1.23
N LEU A 114 -6.83 -5.98 -1.02
CA LEU A 114 -5.85 -5.32 -0.18
C LEU A 114 -5.95 -5.81 1.28
N PHE A 115 -7.17 -5.97 1.79
CA PHE A 115 -7.42 -6.54 3.12
C PHE A 115 -6.85 -7.96 3.24
N ASP A 116 -7.15 -8.83 2.26
CA ASP A 116 -6.68 -10.22 2.24
C ASP A 116 -5.14 -10.34 2.14
N ARG A 117 -4.50 -9.32 1.57
CA ARG A 117 -3.04 -9.29 1.34
C ARG A 117 -2.30 -8.38 2.32
N MET A 118 -2.97 -7.82 3.32
CA MET A 118 -2.35 -6.97 4.34
C MET A 118 -1.65 -7.82 5.40
N THR A 119 -0.32 -7.79 5.46
CA THR A 119 0.46 -8.72 6.32
C THR A 119 0.40 -8.39 7.82
N LEU A 120 -0.08 -7.21 8.17
CA LEU A 120 -0.32 -6.82 9.56
C LEU A 120 -1.76 -7.11 10.01
N MET A 121 -2.67 -7.54 9.12
CA MET A 121 -4.08 -7.69 9.49
C MET A 121 -4.26 -8.72 10.62
N GLY A 122 -4.99 -8.31 11.67
CA GLY A 122 -5.20 -9.12 12.88
C GLY A 122 -3.97 -9.25 13.79
N ALA A 123 -2.80 -8.78 13.38
CA ALA A 123 -1.59 -8.85 14.19
C ALA A 123 -1.56 -7.73 15.24
N ASP A 124 -0.89 -8.02 16.36
CA ASP A 124 -0.51 -7.00 17.32
C ASP A 124 0.53 -6.06 16.71
N VAL A 125 0.30 -4.76 16.86
CA VAL A 125 1.11 -3.69 16.29
C VAL A 125 1.41 -2.61 17.32
N ASP A 126 2.64 -2.11 17.28
CA ASP A 126 3.00 -0.81 17.86
C ASP A 126 2.62 0.28 16.84
N VAL A 127 1.88 1.29 17.30
CA VAL A 127 1.62 2.52 16.55
C VAL A 127 2.73 3.50 16.86
N LEU A 128 3.45 3.94 15.84
CA LEU A 128 4.60 4.82 15.97
C LEU A 128 4.29 6.16 15.29
N TYR A 129 4.65 7.26 15.93
CA TYR A 129 4.72 8.55 15.23
C TYR A 129 5.70 8.48 14.05
N PRO A 130 5.62 9.41 13.07
CA PRO A 130 6.55 9.42 11.93
C PRO A 130 8.02 9.58 12.34
N ASN A 131 8.28 10.13 13.54
CA ASN A 131 9.62 10.21 14.15
C ASN A 131 10.09 8.90 14.84
N GLY A 132 9.32 7.82 14.75
CA GLY A 132 9.62 6.51 15.32
C GLY A 132 9.27 6.33 16.80
N ARG A 133 8.76 7.38 17.48
CA ARG A 133 8.38 7.26 18.90
C ARG A 133 7.09 6.44 19.04
N PRO A 134 7.01 5.53 20.02
CA PRO A 134 5.76 4.85 20.35
C PRO A 134 4.65 5.85 20.69
N PHE A 135 3.48 5.61 20.13
CA PHE A 135 2.25 6.35 20.41
C PHE A 135 1.25 5.48 21.16
N ASP A 136 0.98 4.28 20.65
CA ASP A 136 -0.01 3.35 21.20
C ASP A 136 0.30 1.89 20.77
N ARG A 137 -0.48 0.91 21.24
CA ARG A 137 -0.41 -0.51 20.87
C ARG A 137 -1.81 -1.12 20.79
N GLY A 138 -2.02 -1.99 19.80
CA GLY A 138 -3.27 -2.72 19.64
C GLY A 138 -3.19 -3.75 18.53
N SER A 139 -4.31 -4.29 18.07
CA SER A 139 -4.38 -5.17 16.90
C SER A 139 -4.86 -4.41 15.68
N LEU A 140 -4.22 -4.54 14.51
CA LEU A 140 -4.75 -3.96 13.27
C LEU A 140 -6.06 -4.68 12.90
N ALA A 141 -7.17 -3.95 12.96
CA ALA A 141 -8.52 -4.49 12.81
C ALA A 141 -9.13 -4.23 11.43
N GLY A 142 -8.62 -3.25 10.69
CA GLY A 142 -9.19 -2.93 9.39
C GLY A 142 -8.47 -1.81 8.64
N LEU A 143 -8.95 -1.59 7.42
CA LEU A 143 -8.57 -0.50 6.53
C LEU A 143 -9.84 0.06 5.88
N ASP A 144 -9.94 1.37 5.74
CA ASP A 144 -11.03 1.98 4.99
C ASP A 144 -10.69 2.24 3.51
N VAL A 145 -11.68 2.72 2.75
CA VAL A 145 -11.56 3.02 1.31
C VAL A 145 -10.57 4.15 0.97
N TRP A 146 -9.99 4.82 1.97
CA TRP A 146 -8.99 5.88 1.85
C TRP A 146 -7.59 5.44 2.34
N GLY A 147 -7.46 4.20 2.85
CA GLY A 147 -6.20 3.65 3.33
C GLY A 147 -5.88 3.97 4.79
N ARG A 148 -6.85 4.47 5.56
CA ARG A 148 -6.67 4.67 7.00
C ARG A 148 -6.79 3.34 7.73
N ALA A 149 -5.81 3.05 8.59
CA ALA A 149 -5.82 1.88 9.45
C ALA A 149 -6.74 2.09 10.65
N THR A 150 -7.46 1.05 11.04
CA THR A 150 -8.16 0.98 12.34
C THR A 150 -7.39 0.02 13.24
N VAL A 151 -6.86 0.53 14.35
CA VAL A 151 -6.21 -0.27 15.38
C VAL A 151 -7.16 -0.39 16.56
N ARG A 152 -7.45 -1.63 16.99
CA ARG A 152 -8.24 -1.89 18.19
C ARG A 152 -7.31 -1.96 19.40
N CYS A 153 -7.48 -1.02 20.32
CA CYS A 153 -6.69 -0.90 21.53
C CYS A 153 -7.13 -1.93 22.59
N ALA A 154 -6.30 -2.13 23.61
CA ALA A 154 -6.54 -3.13 24.65
C ALA A 154 -7.80 -2.86 25.50
N ASP A 155 -8.22 -1.60 25.59
CA ASP A 155 -9.46 -1.19 26.28
C ASP A 155 -10.72 -1.34 25.41
N GLY A 156 -10.58 -1.88 24.19
CA GLY A 156 -11.66 -2.07 23.23
C GLY A 156 -11.99 -0.83 22.40
N SER A 157 -11.32 0.30 22.62
CA SER A 157 -11.46 1.48 21.76
C SER A 157 -10.82 1.26 20.38
N GLU A 158 -11.24 2.04 19.40
CA GLU A 158 -10.69 2.02 18.05
C GLU A 158 -9.97 3.33 17.74
N LEU A 159 -8.72 3.21 17.29
CA LEU A 159 -7.88 4.29 16.85
C LEU A 159 -7.77 4.27 15.32
N GLN A 160 -8.29 5.31 14.66
CA GLN A 160 -8.18 5.46 13.21
C GLN A 160 -6.97 6.34 12.86
N ILE A 161 -6.14 5.88 11.91
CA ILE A 161 -4.83 6.44 11.62
C ILE A 161 -4.63 6.57 10.11
N ALA A 162 -4.27 7.76 9.63
CA ALA A 162 -3.88 7.99 8.26
C ALA A 162 -2.37 7.69 8.00
N PRO A 163 -1.97 7.31 6.77
CA PRO A 163 -0.57 7.05 6.42
C PRO A 163 0.42 8.16 6.77
N GLU A 164 -0.02 9.41 6.77
CA GLU A 164 0.80 10.59 7.10
C GLU A 164 0.99 10.77 8.60
N GLN A 165 0.13 10.17 9.43
CA GLN A 165 0.10 10.37 10.88
C GLN A 165 0.96 9.37 11.65
N ALA A 166 1.19 8.17 11.11
CA ALA A 166 1.90 7.13 11.84
C ALA A 166 2.61 6.12 10.93
N ARG A 167 3.34 5.22 11.56
CA ARG A 167 3.80 3.94 11.03
C ARG A 167 3.30 2.83 11.96
N LEU A 168 3.06 1.66 11.40
CA LEU A 168 2.80 0.45 12.18
C LEU A 168 4.03 -0.43 12.16
N ARG A 169 4.30 -1.09 13.28
CA ARG A 169 5.31 -2.15 13.39
C ARG A 169 4.68 -3.35 14.06
N ARG A 170 4.95 -4.56 13.56
CA ARG A 170 4.55 -5.78 14.26
C ARG A 170 5.12 -5.75 15.69
N ALA A 171 4.27 -5.89 16.68
CA ALA A 171 4.69 -5.88 18.06
C ALA A 171 5.47 -7.17 18.37
N ARG A 172 6.45 -7.06 19.25
CA ARG A 172 7.17 -8.22 19.80
C ARG A 172 6.44 -8.79 21.01
#